data_AF-A0A3B8NER1-F1
#
_entry.id   AF-A0A3B8NER1-F1
#
_cell.length_a   1.000
_cell.length_b   1.000
_cell.length_c   1.000
_cell.angle_alpha   90.00
_cell.angle_beta   90.00
_cell.angle_gamma   90.00
#
_symmetry.space_group_name_H-M   'P 1'
#
loop_
_entity.id
_entity.type
_entity.pdbx_description
1 polymer ?
#
loop_
_entity_poly.entity_id
_entity_poly.type
_entity_poly.pdbx_seq_one_letter_code
_entity_poly.pdbx_strand_id
1 'polypeptide(L)'
;PFGKSMHELIRKYYPDQDPNEIIGISDYKNSVDLKRLSEEEAYKLLLNRALSSTTIETSPRFWFDLAELMPRNEDQIKFSFQLIENLMLSDIPDLEKSFSLFSSPSIIDTDETKLRERLFKIFDKHRNKGKNPYTYAATIITQTQSGDIRLGKPVNINEAWKDLEHPVLENILIPTKLGILMANKNIKELKDALLEISDERLFSSNLLDVSWPALIMSELNDKVEIAERTAKDSVTQSVTTAARYLDFQSIRFVYDSAKRLNDKSIIPDGWFQYLDSQITSERDRYSLRIINAEYGEDWKELAKWSGKAVAEYPTYYNYYRPRGYALAKLGKTQEAIAALNIYIKYSKDEVHWKDALLLLDSLKANTQNQ
;
A
#
# COMPACT_ATOMS: atom_id res chain seq x y z
N PRO A 1 25.96 14.68 1.53
CA PRO A 1 25.24 15.65 2.43
C PRO A 1 24.06 15.03 3.16
N PHE A 2 23.11 14.42 2.42
CA PHE A 2 21.89 13.80 2.97
C PHE A 2 22.14 12.73 4.05
N GLY A 3 22.96 11.72 3.78
CA GLY A 3 23.22 10.66 4.76
C GLY A 3 23.80 11.19 6.09
N LYS A 4 24.70 12.18 6.02
CA LYS A 4 25.24 12.85 7.21
C LYS A 4 24.16 13.60 7.99
N SER A 5 23.31 14.38 7.31
CA SER A 5 22.22 15.10 7.97
C SER A 5 21.21 14.15 8.60
N MET A 6 20.96 12.99 7.99
CA MET A 6 20.09 11.96 8.55
C MET A 6 20.69 11.26 9.77
N HIS A 7 22.00 10.95 9.76
CA HIS A 7 22.75 10.46 10.92
C HIS A 7 22.73 11.46 12.09
N GLU A 8 22.96 12.73 11.81
CA GLU A 8 22.84 13.80 12.82
C GLU A 8 21.41 13.94 13.34
N LEU A 9 20.42 13.75 12.47
CA LEU A 9 19.01 13.80 12.85
C LEU A 9 18.66 12.66 13.80
N ILE A 10 18.95 11.40 13.45
CA ILE A 10 18.55 10.25 14.27
C ILE A 10 19.24 10.25 15.64
N ARG A 11 20.50 10.70 15.74
CA ARG A 11 21.20 10.86 17.04
C ARG A 11 20.55 11.88 17.97
N LYS A 12 19.83 12.88 17.44
CA LYS A 12 19.05 13.81 18.29
C LYS A 12 17.84 13.14 18.94
N TYR A 13 17.28 12.12 18.29
CA TYR A 13 16.17 11.34 18.84
C TYR A 13 16.65 10.23 19.80
N TYR A 14 17.89 9.76 19.64
CA TYR A 14 18.48 8.70 20.47
C TYR A 14 19.87 9.12 21.00
N PRO A 15 19.96 10.14 21.88
CA PRO A 15 21.25 10.70 22.31
C PRO A 15 22.07 9.75 23.20
N ASP A 16 21.41 8.81 23.88
CA ASP A 16 22.03 7.94 24.90
C ASP A 16 22.28 6.50 24.41
N GLN A 17 21.97 6.18 23.15
CA GLN A 17 22.22 4.85 22.60
C GLN A 17 23.63 4.73 22.02
N ASP A 18 24.39 3.75 22.51
CA ASP A 18 25.75 3.45 22.04
C ASP A 18 25.70 2.81 20.64
N PRO A 19 26.47 3.31 19.65
CA PRO A 19 26.54 2.75 18.29
C PRO A 19 27.14 1.34 18.15
N ASN A 20 27.48 0.66 19.25
CA ASN A 20 28.22 -0.60 19.22
C ASN A 20 27.35 -1.85 19.01
N GLU A 21 26.93 -2.07 17.77
CA GLU A 21 26.88 -3.41 17.15
C GLU A 21 27.02 -3.25 15.63
N ILE A 22 28.13 -3.75 15.07
CA ILE A 22 28.45 -3.64 13.64
C ILE A 22 27.72 -4.76 12.89
N ILE A 23 26.67 -4.43 12.16
CA ILE A 23 26.12 -5.32 11.13
C ILE A 23 26.91 -5.07 9.85
N GLY A 24 27.56 -6.10 9.31
CA GLY A 24 28.37 -6.00 8.10
C GLY A 24 27.53 -5.59 6.88
N ILE A 25 28.11 -4.76 6.00
CA ILE A 25 27.47 -4.34 4.73
C ILE A 25 27.10 -5.55 3.83
N SER A 26 27.86 -6.65 3.93
CA SER A 26 27.60 -7.91 3.22
C SER A 26 26.34 -8.62 3.68
N ASP A 27 25.95 -8.45 4.95
CA ASP A 27 24.77 -9.10 5.52
C ASP A 27 23.49 -8.40 5.06
N TYR A 28 23.56 -7.12 4.69
CA TYR A 28 22.41 -6.36 4.15
C TYR A 28 22.04 -6.74 2.71
N LYS A 29 23.00 -7.06 1.83
CA LYS A 29 22.66 -7.39 0.43
C LYS A 29 22.01 -8.76 0.27
N ASN A 30 22.15 -9.65 1.27
CA ASN A 30 21.60 -11.00 1.25
C ASN A 30 20.48 -11.23 2.29
N SER A 31 20.33 -10.37 3.31
CA SER A 31 19.34 -10.53 4.37
C SER A 31 18.69 -9.23 4.82
N VAL A 32 17.74 -8.72 4.03
CA VAL A 32 16.74 -7.79 4.55
C VAL A 32 15.38 -8.07 3.92
N ASP A 33 14.99 -9.33 3.95
CA ASP A 33 13.55 -9.58 3.94
C ASP A 33 13.05 -9.22 5.33
N LEU A 34 12.77 -7.93 5.59
CA LEU A 34 12.28 -7.42 6.87
C LEU A 34 11.07 -8.22 7.36
N LYS A 35 10.32 -8.84 6.43
CA LYS A 35 9.16 -9.67 6.75
C LYS A 35 9.54 -10.94 7.50
N ARG A 36 10.79 -11.41 7.43
CA ARG A 36 11.30 -12.59 8.16
C ARG A 36 11.79 -12.27 9.57
N LEU A 37 11.82 -11.00 9.97
CA LEU A 37 12.10 -10.55 11.33
C LEU A 37 10.81 -10.07 11.99
N SER A 38 10.73 -10.12 13.32
CA SER A 38 9.70 -9.34 14.02
C SER A 38 9.94 -7.85 13.77
N GLU A 39 8.90 -7.02 13.86
CA GLU A 39 9.05 -5.58 13.64
C GLU A 39 10.00 -4.94 14.67
N GLU A 40 10.03 -5.45 15.89
CA GLU A 40 10.96 -5.00 16.93
C GLU A 40 12.43 -5.32 16.56
N GLU A 41 12.72 -6.54 16.10
CA GLU A 41 14.07 -6.94 15.67
C GLU A 41 14.49 -6.15 14.43
N ALA A 42 13.60 -6.01 13.45
CA ALA A 42 13.82 -5.23 12.24
C ALA A 42 14.12 -3.75 12.58
N TYR A 43 13.33 -3.15 13.46
CA TYR A 43 13.53 -1.79 13.92
C TYR A 43 14.88 -1.62 14.63
N LYS A 44 15.22 -2.50 15.58
CA LYS A 44 16.52 -2.48 16.28
C LYS A 44 17.70 -2.61 15.31
N LEU A 45 17.59 -3.52 14.35
CA LEU A 45 18.61 -3.73 13.31
C LEU A 45 18.87 -2.45 12.52
N LEU A 46 17.80 -1.80 12.03
CA LEU A 46 17.92 -0.56 11.26
C LEU A 46 18.38 0.62 12.13
N LEU A 47 17.90 0.72 13.38
CA LEU A 47 18.27 1.79 14.30
C LEU A 47 19.76 1.73 14.66
N ASN A 48 20.28 0.55 15.01
CA ASN A 48 21.71 0.38 15.32
C ASN A 48 22.58 0.81 14.14
N ARG A 49 22.19 0.44 12.92
CA ARG A 49 22.87 0.86 11.69
C ARG A 49 22.76 2.38 11.45
N ALA A 50 21.60 2.97 11.72
CA ALA A 50 21.38 4.40 11.61
C ALA A 50 22.20 5.21 12.62
N LEU A 51 22.54 4.64 13.77
CA LEU A 51 23.36 5.29 14.81
C LEU A 51 24.87 5.05 14.62
N SER A 52 25.26 4.05 13.84
CA SER A 52 26.66 3.65 13.58
C SER A 52 27.60 4.84 13.34
N SER A 53 28.71 4.87 14.08
CA SER A 53 29.76 5.88 13.91
C SER A 53 30.70 5.59 12.74
N THR A 54 30.69 4.35 12.22
CA THR A 54 31.62 3.87 11.19
C THR A 54 30.99 3.78 9.80
N THR A 55 29.67 3.69 9.71
CA THR A 55 28.93 3.54 8.44
C THR A 55 27.95 4.70 8.28
N ILE A 56 28.00 5.39 7.13
CA ILE A 56 27.06 6.46 6.79
C ILE A 56 26.04 5.93 5.78
N GLU A 57 24.78 5.87 6.19
CA GLU A 57 23.67 5.46 5.33
C GLU A 57 23.18 6.61 4.46
N THR A 58 23.32 6.44 3.15
CA THR A 58 22.98 7.47 2.16
C THR A 58 21.71 7.18 1.39
N SER A 59 21.23 5.93 1.37
CA SER A 59 20.03 5.56 0.62
C SER A 59 18.79 6.14 1.30
N PRO A 60 17.97 6.93 0.61
CA PRO A 60 16.70 7.39 1.17
C PRO A 60 15.77 6.22 1.53
N ARG A 61 15.79 5.12 0.77
CA ARG A 61 14.94 3.95 1.04
C ARG A 61 15.17 3.39 2.44
N PHE A 62 16.44 3.24 2.85
CA PHE A 62 16.80 2.80 4.20
C PHE A 62 16.14 3.65 5.29
N TRP A 63 16.16 4.98 5.13
CA TRP A 63 15.58 5.90 6.12
C TRP A 63 14.05 5.85 6.15
N PHE A 64 13.41 5.59 5.01
CA PHE A 64 11.96 5.35 4.95
C PHE A 64 11.59 4.03 5.62
N ASP A 65 12.35 2.95 5.39
CA ASP A 65 12.13 1.65 6.04
C ASP A 65 12.27 1.78 7.57
N LEU A 66 13.27 2.53 8.05
CA LEU A 66 13.41 2.83 9.48
C LEU A 66 12.20 3.62 10.00
N ALA A 67 11.79 4.69 9.31
CA ALA A 67 10.67 5.53 9.72
C ALA A 67 9.33 4.78 9.73
N GLU A 68 9.15 3.78 8.86
CA GLU A 68 7.97 2.92 8.82
C GLU A 68 7.89 1.99 10.03
N LEU A 69 9.03 1.48 10.51
CA LEU A 69 9.16 0.58 11.65
C LEU A 69 9.26 1.30 13.00
N MET A 70 9.49 2.61 13.02
CA MET A 70 9.47 3.39 14.25
C MET A 70 8.10 3.32 14.94
N PRO A 71 8.04 3.26 16.29
CA PRO A 71 6.78 3.34 17.01
C PRO A 71 5.97 4.58 16.60
N ARG A 72 4.68 4.41 16.26
CA ARG A 72 3.80 5.49 15.77
C ARG A 72 3.42 6.49 16.87
N ASN A 73 4.38 7.32 17.26
CA ASN A 73 4.26 8.38 18.25
C ASN A 73 4.67 9.74 17.65
N GLU A 74 4.70 10.79 18.47
CA GLU A 74 5.08 12.13 18.00
C GLU A 74 6.50 12.20 17.43
N ASP A 75 7.43 11.39 17.92
CA ASP A 75 8.83 11.43 17.49
C ASP A 75 8.99 10.82 16.11
N GLN A 76 8.31 9.70 15.83
CA GLN A 76 8.22 9.16 14.47
C GLN A 76 7.62 10.18 13.50
N ILE A 77 6.55 10.88 13.88
CA ILE A 77 5.93 11.91 13.04
C ILE A 77 6.92 13.05 12.76
N LYS A 78 7.60 13.57 13.79
CA LYS A 78 8.58 14.66 13.63
C LYS A 78 9.77 14.21 12.76
N PHE A 79 10.30 13.01 13.00
CA PHE A 79 11.37 12.41 12.21
C PHE A 79 10.99 12.28 10.75
N SER A 80 9.82 11.72 10.45
CA SER A 80 9.31 11.53 9.08
C SER A 80 9.18 12.84 8.30
N PHE A 81 8.67 13.90 8.93
CA PHE A 81 8.63 15.21 8.28
C PHE A 81 10.02 15.79 8.00
N GLN A 82 10.95 15.64 8.93
CA GLN A 82 12.33 16.11 8.76
C GLN A 82 13.09 15.28 7.71
N LEU A 83 12.85 13.97 7.64
CA LEU A 83 13.36 13.09 6.60
C LEU A 83 12.92 13.58 5.21
N ILE A 84 11.63 13.85 5.02
CA ILE A 84 11.10 14.34 3.74
C ILE A 84 11.66 15.73 3.40
N GLU A 85 11.70 16.66 4.34
CA GLU A 85 12.25 18.00 4.09
C GLU A 85 13.76 17.93 3.75
N ASN A 86 14.54 17.13 4.47
CA ASN A 86 15.95 16.88 4.17
C ASN A 86 16.14 16.24 2.79
N LEU A 87 15.30 15.26 2.43
CA LEU A 87 15.34 14.61 1.13
C LEU A 87 15.04 15.62 0.01
N MET A 88 14.00 16.44 0.15
CA MET A 88 13.64 17.48 -0.82
C MET A 88 14.79 18.46 -1.06
N LEU A 89 15.46 18.91 0.01
CA LEU A 89 16.56 19.86 -0.02
C LEU A 89 17.92 19.26 -0.42
N SER A 90 18.03 17.94 -0.49
CA SER A 90 19.29 17.25 -0.79
C SER A 90 19.69 17.27 -2.26
N ASP A 91 20.96 16.97 -2.51
CA ASP A 91 21.53 16.73 -3.84
C ASP A 91 21.42 15.26 -4.30
N ILE A 92 20.56 14.45 -3.66
CA ILE A 92 20.24 13.10 -4.16
C ILE A 92 19.70 13.20 -5.58
N PRO A 93 20.11 12.32 -6.53
CA PRO A 93 19.60 12.33 -7.89
C PRO A 93 18.08 12.41 -7.95
N ASP A 94 17.55 13.27 -8.83
CA ASP A 94 16.12 13.59 -8.89
C ASP A 94 15.22 12.35 -8.99
N LEU A 95 15.61 11.38 -9.83
CA LEU A 95 14.85 10.14 -10.00
C LEU A 95 14.88 9.24 -8.76
N GLU A 96 16.00 9.16 -8.05
CA GLU A 96 16.08 8.39 -6.80
C GLU A 96 15.24 9.04 -5.69
N LYS A 97 15.28 10.37 -5.64
CA LYS A 97 14.47 11.18 -4.74
C LYS A 97 12.97 10.94 -4.98
N SER A 98 12.54 10.98 -6.23
CA SER A 98 11.13 10.82 -6.60
C SER A 98 10.56 9.47 -6.18
N PHE A 99 11.31 8.37 -6.36
CA PHE A 99 10.88 7.04 -5.93
C PHE A 99 10.62 6.95 -4.42
N SER A 100 11.44 7.62 -3.61
CA SER A 100 11.27 7.62 -2.17
C SER A 100 10.06 8.47 -1.74
N LEU A 101 9.81 9.58 -2.45
CA LEU A 101 8.67 10.46 -2.16
C LEU A 101 7.31 9.80 -2.41
N PHE A 102 7.19 8.87 -3.36
CA PHE A 102 5.99 8.04 -3.51
C PHE A 102 5.66 7.24 -2.24
N SER A 103 6.67 6.94 -1.42
CA SER A 103 6.49 6.22 -0.15
C SER A 103 6.13 7.13 1.02
N SER A 104 6.05 8.46 0.84
CA SER A 104 5.74 9.37 1.95
C SER A 104 4.43 9.08 2.71
N PRO A 105 3.34 8.59 2.07
CA PRO A 105 2.13 8.19 2.81
C PRO A 105 2.30 6.96 3.71
N SER A 106 3.38 6.18 3.56
CA SER A 106 3.66 5.03 4.44
C SER A 106 4.19 5.46 5.80
N ILE A 107 4.92 6.58 5.85
CA ILE A 107 5.58 7.10 7.06
C ILE A 107 4.87 8.32 7.66
N ILE A 108 3.94 8.92 6.92
CA ILE A 108 3.05 9.99 7.39
C ILE A 108 1.63 9.55 7.11
N ASP A 109 0.81 9.49 8.16
CA ASP A 109 -0.62 9.20 8.04
C ASP A 109 -1.32 10.34 7.29
N THR A 110 -1.57 10.12 5.99
CA THR A 110 -2.27 11.07 5.12
C THR A 110 -3.78 11.01 5.27
N ASP A 111 -4.33 10.10 6.08
CA ASP A 111 -5.76 10.09 6.41
C ASP A 111 -6.08 11.14 7.50
N GLU A 112 -5.08 11.51 8.31
CA GLU A 112 -5.14 12.66 9.23
C GLU A 112 -4.92 13.98 8.46
N THR A 113 -5.92 14.86 8.52
CA THR A 113 -5.95 16.09 7.71
C THR A 113 -4.79 17.04 8.00
N LYS A 114 -4.41 17.26 9.27
CA LYS A 114 -3.32 18.19 9.61
C LYS A 114 -1.96 17.64 9.15
N LEU A 115 -1.74 16.34 9.28
CA LEU A 115 -0.52 15.67 8.81
C LEU A 115 -0.41 15.73 7.28
N ARG A 116 -1.50 15.40 6.57
CA ARG A 116 -1.57 15.51 5.11
C ARG A 116 -1.30 16.94 4.62
N GLU A 117 -1.96 17.93 5.20
CA GLU A 117 -1.77 19.35 4.82
C GLU A 117 -0.33 19.81 5.09
N ARG A 118 0.28 19.36 6.19
CA ARG A 118 1.68 19.68 6.49
C ARG A 118 2.63 19.05 5.46
N LEU A 119 2.40 17.81 5.06
CA LEU A 119 3.18 17.14 4.00
C LEU A 119 3.07 17.92 2.69
N PHE A 120 1.86 18.30 2.30
CA PHE A 120 1.62 19.01 1.04
C PHE A 120 2.27 20.40 1.05
N LYS A 121 2.28 21.11 2.19
CA LYS A 121 3.02 22.37 2.33
C LYS A 121 4.53 22.21 2.13
N ILE A 122 5.12 21.10 2.60
CA ILE A 122 6.54 20.80 2.36
C ILE A 122 6.79 20.57 0.86
N PHE A 123 5.93 19.81 0.20
CA PHE A 123 6.02 19.62 -1.25
C PHE A 123 5.92 20.93 -2.01
N ASP A 124 4.90 21.75 -1.74
CA ASP A 124 4.67 23.02 -2.42
C ASP A 124 5.83 24.00 -2.23
N LYS A 125 6.42 24.03 -1.03
CA LYS A 125 7.54 24.91 -0.69
C LYS A 125 8.81 24.57 -1.46
N HIS A 126 9.07 23.28 -1.73
CA HIS A 126 10.39 22.82 -2.18
C HIS A 126 10.41 22.22 -3.60
N ARG A 127 9.27 21.83 -4.16
CA ARG A 127 9.22 21.26 -5.53
C ARG A 127 9.60 22.31 -6.57
N ASN A 128 10.32 21.90 -7.61
CA ASN A 128 10.72 22.76 -8.70
C ASN A 128 10.76 21.97 -10.00
N LYS A 129 9.81 22.21 -10.91
CA LYS A 129 9.68 21.46 -12.17
C LYS A 129 10.92 21.59 -13.06
N GLY A 130 11.50 22.78 -13.16
CA GLY A 130 12.65 23.03 -14.05
C GLY A 130 13.96 22.41 -13.57
N LYS A 131 14.14 22.27 -12.25
CA LYS A 131 15.35 21.67 -11.66
C LYS A 131 15.21 20.16 -11.43
N ASN A 132 14.04 19.73 -10.95
CA ASN A 132 13.78 18.38 -10.47
C ASN A 132 12.42 17.89 -11.00
N PRO A 133 12.29 17.63 -12.31
CA PRO A 133 11.02 17.26 -12.95
C PRO A 133 10.41 15.98 -12.37
N TYR A 134 11.22 14.98 -12.01
CA TYR A 134 10.73 13.70 -11.48
C TYR A 134 10.21 13.85 -10.05
N THR A 135 10.92 14.59 -9.20
CA THR A 135 10.45 14.94 -7.86
C THR A 135 9.18 15.77 -7.93
N TYR A 136 9.12 16.73 -8.86
CA TYR A 136 7.90 17.51 -9.08
C TYR A 136 6.72 16.58 -9.41
N ALA A 137 6.89 15.67 -10.37
CA ALA A 137 5.86 14.70 -10.73
C ALA A 137 5.43 13.82 -9.55
N ALA A 138 6.38 13.25 -8.80
CA ALA A 138 6.07 12.40 -7.64
C ALA A 138 5.27 13.14 -6.56
N THR A 139 5.60 14.40 -6.28
CA THR A 139 4.84 15.20 -5.30
C THR A 139 3.41 15.50 -5.76
N ILE A 140 3.21 15.82 -7.05
CA ILE A 140 1.88 16.05 -7.61
C ILE A 140 1.04 14.77 -7.59
N ILE A 141 1.60 13.65 -8.05
CA ILE A 141 0.93 12.34 -8.04
C ILE A 141 0.53 11.97 -6.62
N THR A 142 1.43 12.12 -5.65
CA THR A 142 1.16 11.83 -4.23
C THR A 142 0.05 12.72 -3.68
N GLN A 143 0.07 14.03 -3.99
CA GLN A 143 -1.00 14.96 -3.58
C GLN A 143 -2.36 14.59 -4.19
N THR A 144 -2.38 14.25 -5.47
CA THR A 144 -3.62 13.84 -6.16
C THR A 144 -4.15 12.54 -5.57
N GLN A 145 -3.31 11.52 -5.38
CA GLN A 145 -3.71 10.21 -4.87
C GLN A 145 -4.10 10.26 -3.38
N SER A 146 -3.20 10.72 -2.51
CA SER A 146 -3.42 10.76 -1.05
C SER A 146 -4.29 11.92 -0.57
N GLY A 147 -4.65 12.84 -1.47
CA GLY A 147 -5.49 14.00 -1.17
C GLY A 147 -6.80 13.92 -1.92
N ASP A 148 -6.81 14.34 -3.18
CA ASP A 148 -8.06 14.56 -3.91
C ASP A 148 -8.82 13.26 -4.16
N ILE A 149 -8.16 12.25 -4.72
CA ILE A 149 -8.74 10.93 -5.01
C ILE A 149 -9.17 10.28 -3.69
N ARG A 150 -8.26 10.21 -2.71
CA ARG A 150 -8.51 9.68 -1.37
C ARG A 150 -9.76 10.22 -0.68
N LEU A 151 -9.96 11.54 -0.78
CA LEU A 151 -11.10 12.22 -0.16
C LEU A 151 -12.39 12.13 -0.99
N GLY A 152 -12.35 11.43 -2.14
CA GLY A 152 -13.46 11.27 -3.06
C GLY A 152 -13.79 12.54 -3.84
N LYS A 153 -12.82 13.43 -4.05
CA LYS A 153 -13.01 14.61 -4.90
C LYS A 153 -13.02 14.17 -6.37
N PRO A 154 -13.85 14.80 -7.24
CA PRO A 154 -13.76 14.58 -8.68
C PRO A 154 -12.39 15.02 -9.21
N VAL A 155 -11.70 14.13 -9.92
CA VAL A 155 -10.38 14.41 -10.52
C VAL A 155 -10.39 13.96 -11.98
N ASN A 156 -10.06 14.87 -12.90
CA ASN A 156 -9.69 14.50 -14.26
C ASN A 156 -8.18 14.19 -14.27
N ILE A 157 -7.84 12.91 -14.10
CA ILE A 157 -6.46 12.50 -13.90
C ILE A 157 -5.57 12.73 -15.14
N ASN A 158 -6.14 12.59 -16.34
CA ASN A 158 -5.44 12.86 -17.59
C ASN A 158 -5.00 14.32 -17.64
N GLU A 159 -5.90 15.25 -17.32
CA GLU A 159 -5.59 16.68 -17.27
C GLU A 159 -4.62 17.01 -16.13
N ALA A 160 -4.85 16.45 -14.93
CA ALA A 160 -4.02 16.72 -13.76
C ALA A 160 -2.57 16.28 -13.97
N TRP A 161 -2.33 15.21 -14.73
CA TRP A 161 -1.01 14.61 -14.91
C TRP A 161 -0.40 14.79 -16.31
N LYS A 162 -1.07 15.53 -17.22
CA LYS A 162 -0.66 15.65 -18.64
C LYS A 162 0.77 16.16 -18.86
N ASP A 163 1.22 17.09 -18.00
CA ASP A 163 2.51 17.77 -18.15
C ASP A 163 3.57 17.24 -17.17
N LEU A 164 3.31 16.10 -16.53
CA LEU A 164 4.25 15.47 -15.61
C LEU A 164 5.27 14.64 -16.38
N GLU A 165 6.51 14.69 -15.92
CA GLU A 165 7.59 13.88 -16.46
C GLU A 165 8.00 12.88 -15.37
N HIS A 166 7.79 11.59 -15.64
CA HIS A 166 8.31 10.51 -14.78
C HIS A 166 8.41 9.19 -15.57
N PRO A 167 9.51 8.42 -15.44
CA PRO A 167 9.67 7.16 -16.18
C PRO A 167 8.59 6.11 -15.92
N VAL A 168 7.92 6.19 -14.76
CA VAL A 168 6.82 5.29 -14.38
C VAL A 168 5.44 5.93 -14.46
N LEU A 169 5.31 7.15 -14.99
CA LEU A 169 4.03 7.87 -15.01
C LEU A 169 2.93 7.04 -15.68
N GLU A 170 3.24 6.46 -16.83
CA GLU A 170 2.30 5.63 -17.58
C GLU A 170 1.82 4.42 -16.76
N ASN A 171 2.73 3.78 -16.04
CA ASN A 171 2.46 2.62 -15.19
C ASN A 171 1.62 2.97 -13.96
N ILE A 172 1.52 4.25 -13.59
CA ILE A 172 0.67 4.71 -12.47
C ILE A 172 -0.66 5.27 -12.99
N LEU A 173 -0.62 6.03 -14.09
CA LEU A 173 -1.77 6.73 -14.67
C LEU A 173 -2.91 5.76 -15.00
N ILE A 174 -2.61 4.69 -15.75
CA ILE A 174 -3.64 3.77 -16.21
C ILE A 174 -4.31 3.02 -15.05
N PRO A 175 -3.57 2.33 -14.16
CA PRO A 175 -4.19 1.69 -12.99
C PRO A 175 -4.99 2.66 -12.15
N THR A 176 -4.51 3.89 -11.94
CA THR A 176 -5.23 4.90 -11.16
C THR A 176 -6.53 5.33 -11.86
N LYS A 177 -6.51 5.58 -13.17
CA LYS A 177 -7.71 5.91 -13.98
C LYS A 177 -8.75 4.79 -13.88
N LEU A 178 -8.35 3.54 -14.11
CA LEU A 178 -9.24 2.39 -14.02
C LEU A 178 -9.78 2.21 -12.59
N GLY A 179 -8.94 2.35 -11.57
CA GLY A 179 -9.31 2.26 -10.16
C GLY A 179 -10.39 3.27 -9.75
N ILE A 180 -10.21 4.56 -10.12
CA ILE A 180 -11.20 5.62 -9.84
C ILE A 180 -12.54 5.30 -10.51
N LEU A 181 -12.51 4.89 -11.78
CA LEU A 181 -13.72 4.56 -12.53
C LEU A 181 -14.43 3.33 -11.92
N MET A 182 -13.66 2.33 -11.48
CA MET A 182 -14.17 1.16 -10.76
C MET A 182 -14.82 1.55 -9.42
N ALA A 183 -14.12 2.32 -8.58
CA ALA A 183 -14.63 2.78 -7.28
C ALA A 183 -15.92 3.61 -7.42
N ASN A 184 -16.01 4.41 -8.47
CA ASN A 184 -17.20 5.22 -8.76
C ASN A 184 -18.28 4.48 -9.56
N LYS A 185 -18.07 3.22 -9.94
CA LYS A 185 -19.00 2.43 -10.79
C LYS A 185 -19.38 3.18 -12.07
N ASN A 186 -18.44 3.91 -12.67
CA ASN A 186 -18.62 4.65 -13.93
C ASN A 186 -18.41 3.69 -15.11
N ILE A 187 -19.36 2.76 -15.32
CA ILE A 187 -19.21 1.62 -16.22
C ILE A 187 -18.92 2.04 -17.67
N LYS A 188 -19.59 3.09 -18.15
CA LYS A 188 -19.44 3.56 -19.53
C LYS A 188 -18.04 4.12 -19.77
N GLU A 189 -17.60 5.05 -18.93
CA GLU A 189 -16.28 5.67 -19.03
C GLU A 189 -15.17 4.63 -18.76
N LEU A 190 -15.41 3.64 -17.90
CA LEU A 190 -14.51 2.51 -17.69
C LEU A 190 -14.33 1.71 -18.97
N LYS A 191 -15.44 1.38 -19.66
CA LYS A 191 -15.42 0.65 -20.92
C LYS A 191 -14.69 1.43 -22.01
N ASP A 192 -14.99 2.72 -22.16
CA ASP A 192 -14.31 3.59 -23.13
C ASP A 192 -12.80 3.65 -22.84
N ALA A 193 -12.41 3.81 -21.58
CA ALA A 193 -11.01 3.82 -21.16
C ALA A 193 -10.28 2.49 -21.42
N LEU A 194 -10.96 1.34 -21.26
CA LEU A 194 -10.39 0.02 -21.54
C LEU A 194 -10.15 -0.19 -23.04
N LEU A 195 -11.06 0.31 -23.89
CA LEU A 195 -10.95 0.19 -25.35
C LEU A 195 -9.83 1.06 -25.94
N GLU A 196 -9.38 2.10 -25.22
CA GLU A 196 -8.21 2.92 -25.59
C GLU A 196 -6.87 2.23 -25.31
N ILE A 197 -6.85 1.17 -24.49
CA ILE A 197 -5.62 0.48 -24.09
C ILE A 197 -5.37 -0.70 -25.03
N SER A 198 -4.16 -0.80 -25.56
CA SER A 198 -3.74 -1.94 -26.37
C SER A 198 -3.81 -3.27 -25.60
N ASP A 199 -4.17 -4.36 -26.28
CA ASP A 199 -4.26 -5.70 -25.69
C ASP A 199 -2.96 -6.16 -25.02
N GLU A 200 -1.80 -5.91 -25.63
CA GLU A 200 -0.48 -6.21 -25.05
C GLU A 200 -0.34 -5.62 -23.63
N ARG A 201 -0.83 -4.40 -23.46
CA ARG A 201 -0.77 -3.70 -22.19
C ARG A 201 -1.85 -4.15 -21.21
N LEU A 202 -3.09 -4.31 -21.67
CA LEU A 202 -4.20 -4.82 -20.85
C LEU A 202 -3.84 -6.13 -20.16
N PHE A 203 -3.15 -7.02 -20.88
CA PHE A 203 -2.78 -8.34 -20.41
C PHE A 203 -1.33 -8.43 -19.90
N SER A 204 -0.65 -7.30 -19.73
CA SER A 204 0.70 -7.27 -19.14
C SER A 204 0.67 -7.60 -17.65
N SER A 205 1.75 -8.19 -17.13
CA SER A 205 1.88 -8.55 -15.72
C SER A 205 1.73 -7.36 -14.76
N ASN A 206 2.01 -6.13 -15.22
CA ASN A 206 1.95 -4.91 -14.42
C ASN A 206 0.55 -4.29 -14.33
N LEU A 207 -0.40 -4.74 -15.16
CA LEU A 207 -1.74 -4.15 -15.24
C LEU A 207 -2.85 -5.18 -15.05
N LEU A 208 -2.57 -6.47 -15.24
CA LEU A 208 -3.59 -7.54 -15.23
C LEU A 208 -4.42 -7.59 -13.94
N ASP A 209 -3.80 -7.28 -12.79
CA ASP A 209 -4.46 -7.23 -11.49
C ASP A 209 -5.58 -6.17 -11.41
N VAL A 210 -5.44 -5.07 -12.16
CA VAL A 210 -6.42 -3.98 -12.23
C VAL A 210 -7.30 -4.07 -13.48
N SER A 211 -6.74 -4.43 -14.64
CA SER A 211 -7.50 -4.50 -15.89
C SER A 211 -8.49 -5.65 -15.90
N TRP A 212 -8.14 -6.83 -15.36
CA TRP A 212 -9.05 -7.97 -15.37
C TRP A 212 -10.36 -7.74 -14.61
N PRO A 213 -10.37 -7.27 -13.34
CA PRO A 213 -11.62 -6.88 -12.70
C PRO A 213 -12.34 -5.74 -13.43
N ALA A 214 -11.61 -4.80 -14.04
CA ALA A 214 -12.22 -3.73 -14.84
C ALA A 214 -12.95 -4.27 -16.08
N LEU A 215 -12.35 -5.22 -16.81
CA LEU A 215 -12.95 -5.89 -17.96
C LEU A 215 -14.23 -6.63 -17.58
N ILE A 216 -14.23 -7.33 -16.44
CA ILE A 216 -15.42 -7.99 -15.89
C ILE A 216 -16.51 -6.96 -15.59
N MET A 217 -16.15 -5.87 -14.90
CA MET A 217 -17.10 -4.81 -14.52
C MET A 217 -17.71 -4.08 -15.72
N SER A 218 -16.99 -4.03 -16.85
CA SER A 218 -17.42 -3.42 -18.11
C SER A 218 -18.06 -4.40 -19.11
N GLU A 219 -18.26 -5.67 -18.72
CA GLU A 219 -18.89 -6.72 -19.53
C GLU A 219 -18.21 -6.94 -20.90
N LEU A 220 -16.87 -6.80 -20.95
CA LEU A 220 -16.06 -7.04 -22.15
C LEU A 220 -15.66 -8.53 -22.24
N ASN A 221 -16.64 -9.41 -22.42
CA ASN A 221 -16.50 -10.86 -22.27
C ASN A 221 -15.39 -11.49 -23.13
N ASP A 222 -15.20 -11.02 -24.37
CA ASP A 222 -14.13 -11.45 -25.27
C ASP A 222 -12.73 -11.21 -24.68
N LYS A 223 -12.54 -10.06 -24.03
CA LYS A 223 -11.29 -9.71 -23.35
C LYS A 223 -11.16 -10.37 -21.98
N VAL A 224 -12.27 -10.66 -21.30
CA VAL A 224 -12.28 -11.42 -20.04
C VAL A 224 -11.69 -12.81 -20.25
N GLU A 225 -12.09 -13.53 -21.31
CA GLU A 225 -11.54 -14.86 -21.63
C GLU A 225 -10.02 -14.83 -21.86
N ILE A 226 -9.50 -13.76 -22.47
CA ILE A 226 -8.06 -13.59 -22.68
C ILE A 226 -7.35 -13.28 -21.35
N ALA A 227 -7.93 -12.41 -20.51
CA ALA A 227 -7.40 -12.11 -19.19
C ALA A 227 -7.34 -13.35 -18.30
N GLU A 228 -8.39 -14.19 -18.32
CA GLU A 228 -8.45 -15.46 -17.58
C GLU A 228 -7.33 -16.41 -17.98
N ARG A 229 -7.09 -16.58 -19.28
CA ARG A 229 -5.99 -17.42 -19.79
C ARG A 229 -4.63 -16.87 -19.36
N THR A 230 -4.43 -15.57 -19.54
CA THR A 230 -3.19 -14.88 -19.18
C THR A 230 -2.92 -15.00 -17.67
N ALA A 231 -3.95 -14.88 -16.85
CA ALA A 231 -3.84 -15.06 -15.41
C ALA A 231 -3.43 -16.49 -15.04
N LYS A 232 -4.06 -17.51 -15.64
CA LYS A 232 -3.68 -18.93 -15.45
C LYS A 232 -2.22 -19.18 -15.80
N ASP A 233 -1.75 -18.65 -16.91
CA ASP A 233 -0.36 -18.81 -17.36
C ASP A 233 0.63 -18.09 -16.42
N SER A 234 0.21 -16.98 -15.81
CA SER A 234 1.05 -16.16 -14.92
C SER A 234 1.08 -16.62 -13.46
N VAL A 235 0.05 -17.33 -12.99
CA VAL A 235 -0.10 -17.76 -11.59
C VAL A 235 1.13 -18.52 -11.10
N THR A 236 1.68 -19.45 -11.89
CA THR A 236 2.82 -20.28 -11.47
C THR A 236 4.03 -19.42 -11.12
N GLN A 237 4.29 -18.38 -11.91
CA GLN A 237 5.35 -17.42 -11.63
C GLN A 237 5.03 -16.61 -10.37
N SER A 238 3.80 -16.16 -10.20
CA SER A 238 3.37 -15.41 -9.00
C SER A 238 3.46 -16.23 -7.72
N VAL A 239 3.11 -17.52 -7.74
CA VAL A 239 3.30 -18.47 -6.63
C VAL A 239 4.78 -18.54 -6.24
N THR A 240 5.67 -18.66 -7.23
CA THR A 240 7.12 -18.73 -7.02
C THR A 240 7.68 -17.43 -6.47
N THR A 241 7.28 -16.28 -7.04
CA THR A 241 7.69 -14.95 -6.59
C THR A 241 7.24 -14.69 -5.15
N ALA A 242 5.98 -15.00 -4.84
CA ALA A 242 5.42 -14.88 -3.49
C ALA A 242 6.19 -15.76 -2.48
N ALA A 243 6.46 -17.02 -2.81
CA ALA A 243 7.17 -17.93 -1.92
C ALA A 243 8.63 -17.53 -1.67
N ARG A 244 9.29 -16.95 -2.67
CA ARG A 244 10.70 -16.55 -2.59
C ARG A 244 10.88 -15.23 -1.84
N TYR A 245 10.08 -14.22 -2.18
CA TYR A 245 10.29 -12.83 -1.74
C TYR A 245 9.24 -12.33 -0.75
N LEU A 246 8.28 -13.17 -0.36
CA LEU A 246 7.16 -12.79 0.50
C LEU A 246 6.46 -11.54 -0.07
N ASP A 247 6.26 -11.53 -1.39
CA ASP A 247 5.72 -10.40 -2.14
C ASP A 247 4.19 -10.39 -2.08
N PHE A 248 3.63 -9.39 -1.41
CA PHE A 248 2.19 -9.30 -1.19
C PHE A 248 1.39 -8.96 -2.45
N GLN A 249 2.00 -8.38 -3.48
CA GLN A 249 1.32 -8.20 -4.76
C GLN A 249 1.08 -9.57 -5.43
N SER A 250 2.12 -10.39 -5.51
CA SER A 250 2.03 -11.76 -6.01
C SER A 250 1.10 -12.64 -5.16
N ILE A 251 1.16 -12.53 -3.82
CA ILE A 251 0.26 -13.28 -2.92
C ILE A 251 -1.19 -12.92 -3.23
N ARG A 252 -1.53 -11.62 -3.27
CA ARG A 252 -2.89 -11.17 -3.59
C ARG A 252 -3.31 -11.67 -4.94
N PHE A 253 -2.49 -11.51 -5.98
CA PHE A 253 -2.79 -11.97 -7.34
C PHE A 253 -3.16 -13.46 -7.41
N VAL A 254 -2.46 -14.32 -6.66
CA VAL A 254 -2.76 -15.77 -6.60
C VAL A 254 -4.14 -16.03 -5.99
N TYR A 255 -4.45 -15.45 -4.82
CA TYR A 255 -5.77 -15.59 -4.19
C TYR A 255 -6.90 -15.01 -5.06
N ASP A 256 -6.64 -13.85 -5.65
CA ASP A 256 -7.54 -13.13 -6.53
C ASP A 256 -7.85 -13.92 -7.81
N SER A 257 -6.85 -14.59 -8.37
CA SER A 257 -7.00 -15.48 -9.53
C SER A 257 -7.80 -16.72 -9.16
N ALA A 258 -7.47 -17.36 -8.04
CA ALA A 258 -8.20 -18.53 -7.54
C ALA A 258 -9.69 -18.24 -7.33
N LYS A 259 -10.00 -17.04 -6.80
CA LYS A 259 -11.38 -16.59 -6.58
C LYS A 259 -12.10 -16.29 -7.90
N ARG A 260 -11.52 -15.48 -8.79
CA ARG A 260 -12.17 -15.09 -10.06
C ARG A 260 -12.36 -16.27 -11.01
N LEU A 261 -11.42 -17.20 -11.07
CA LEU A 261 -11.51 -18.42 -11.89
C LEU A 261 -12.35 -19.52 -11.24
N ASN A 262 -12.75 -19.34 -9.98
CA ASN A 262 -13.41 -20.35 -9.17
C ASN A 262 -12.64 -21.69 -9.17
N ASP A 263 -11.31 -21.60 -9.09
CA ASP A 263 -10.40 -22.74 -9.14
C ASP A 263 -9.46 -22.71 -7.93
N LYS A 264 -9.73 -23.59 -6.97
CA LYS A 264 -8.93 -23.69 -5.74
C LYS A 264 -7.56 -24.34 -5.98
N SER A 265 -7.40 -25.11 -7.05
CA SER A 265 -6.15 -25.83 -7.36
C SER A 265 -5.01 -24.90 -7.77
N ILE A 266 -5.33 -23.64 -8.10
CA ILE A 266 -4.40 -22.53 -8.35
C ILE A 266 -3.50 -22.29 -7.12
N ILE A 267 -4.02 -22.50 -5.92
CA ILE A 267 -3.27 -22.35 -4.68
C ILE A 267 -2.67 -23.71 -4.31
N PRO A 268 -1.34 -23.87 -4.30
CA PRO A 268 -0.73 -25.16 -3.96
C PRO A 268 -1.07 -25.60 -2.53
N ASP A 269 -1.22 -26.90 -2.33
CA ASP A 269 -1.40 -27.48 -0.99
C ASP A 269 -0.24 -27.08 -0.07
N GLY A 270 -0.58 -26.64 1.15
CA GLY A 270 0.41 -26.20 2.13
C GLY A 270 1.02 -24.81 1.88
N TRP A 271 0.68 -24.12 0.78
CA TRP A 271 1.29 -22.83 0.42
C TRP A 271 1.05 -21.75 1.48
N PHE A 272 -0.16 -21.66 2.03
CA PHE A 272 -0.46 -20.74 3.13
C PHE A 272 0.40 -21.03 4.36
N GLN A 273 0.50 -22.30 4.80
CA GLN A 273 1.29 -22.69 5.96
C GLN A 273 2.78 -22.40 5.73
N TYR A 274 3.27 -22.64 4.51
CA TYR A 274 4.63 -22.27 4.12
C TYR A 274 4.84 -20.76 4.31
N LEU A 275 4.02 -19.91 3.67
CA LEU A 275 4.17 -18.45 3.78
C LEU A 275 4.05 -17.95 5.22
N ASP A 276 3.04 -18.42 5.97
CA ASP A 276 2.80 -18.03 7.36
C ASP A 276 3.95 -18.43 8.29
N SER A 277 4.65 -19.54 7.99
CA SER A 277 5.84 -19.97 8.73
C SER A 277 7.07 -19.09 8.48
N GLN A 278 7.13 -18.42 7.32
CA GLN A 278 8.26 -17.59 6.92
C GLN A 278 8.10 -16.12 7.32
N ILE A 279 6.87 -15.63 7.45
CA ILE A 279 6.60 -14.23 7.79
C ILE A 279 6.60 -14.08 9.32
N THR A 280 7.59 -13.36 9.83
CA THR A 280 7.73 -13.00 11.25
C THR A 280 7.11 -11.64 11.55
N SER A 281 7.18 -10.67 10.62
CA SER A 281 6.58 -9.34 10.80
C SER A 281 5.09 -9.47 11.15
N GLU A 282 4.71 -8.83 12.25
CA GLU A 282 3.38 -8.92 12.84
C GLU A 282 2.31 -8.39 11.88
N ARG A 283 2.50 -7.19 11.33
CA ARG A 283 1.56 -6.58 10.37
C ARG A 283 1.39 -7.41 9.12
N ASP A 284 2.48 -7.90 8.55
CA ASP A 284 2.46 -8.69 7.32
C ASP A 284 1.80 -10.05 7.58
N ARG A 285 2.09 -10.69 8.72
CA ARG A 285 1.44 -11.94 9.13
C ARG A 285 -0.07 -11.76 9.29
N TYR A 286 -0.52 -10.68 9.90
CA TYR A 286 -1.96 -10.39 9.97
C TYR A 286 -2.56 -10.20 8.60
N SER A 287 -1.87 -9.50 7.70
CA SER A 287 -2.32 -9.27 6.33
C SER A 287 -2.47 -10.57 5.55
N LEU A 288 -1.51 -11.50 5.64
CA LEU A 288 -1.61 -12.82 5.00
C LEU A 288 -2.80 -13.61 5.55
N ARG A 289 -2.96 -13.65 6.87
CA ARG A 289 -4.05 -14.41 7.53
C ARG A 289 -5.43 -13.84 7.21
N ILE A 290 -5.55 -12.51 7.09
CA ILE A 290 -6.76 -11.83 6.63
C ILE A 290 -7.09 -12.22 5.19
N ILE A 291 -6.11 -12.17 4.26
CA ILE A 291 -6.32 -12.57 2.86
C ILE A 291 -6.81 -14.02 2.78
N ASN A 292 -6.15 -14.94 3.49
CA ASN A 292 -6.53 -16.35 3.49
C ASN A 292 -7.93 -16.59 4.09
N ALA A 293 -8.25 -15.94 5.22
CA ALA A 293 -9.55 -16.08 5.85
C ALA A 293 -10.68 -15.46 5.01
N GLU A 294 -10.43 -14.33 4.34
CA GLU A 294 -11.39 -13.71 3.43
C GLU A 294 -11.64 -14.57 2.19
N TYR A 295 -10.59 -15.17 1.60
CA TYR A 295 -10.73 -16.12 0.49
C TYR A 295 -11.55 -17.35 0.89
N GLY A 296 -11.29 -17.90 2.08
CA GLY A 296 -11.99 -19.08 2.59
C GLY A 296 -13.38 -18.79 3.17
N GLU A 297 -13.81 -17.53 3.20
CA GLU A 297 -15.02 -17.08 3.92
C GLU A 297 -15.07 -17.53 5.40
N ASP A 298 -13.90 -17.68 6.03
CA ASP A 298 -13.80 -17.99 7.46
C ASP A 298 -13.99 -16.70 8.26
N TRP A 299 -15.25 -16.36 8.51
CA TRP A 299 -15.61 -15.13 9.21
C TRP A 299 -15.06 -15.06 10.64
N LYS A 300 -14.81 -16.20 11.30
CA LYS A 300 -14.25 -16.22 12.65
C LYS A 300 -12.77 -15.85 12.63
N GLU A 301 -11.98 -16.51 11.78
CA GLU A 301 -10.55 -16.16 11.64
C GLU A 301 -10.39 -14.76 11.04
N LEU A 302 -11.25 -14.36 10.09
CA LEU A 302 -11.21 -13.01 9.52
C LEU A 302 -11.46 -11.94 10.61
N ALA A 303 -12.47 -12.10 11.46
CA ALA A 303 -12.75 -11.17 12.55
C ALA A 303 -11.60 -11.11 13.59
N LYS A 304 -10.98 -12.25 13.88
CA LYS A 304 -9.85 -12.38 14.80
C LYS A 304 -8.61 -11.64 14.30
N TRP A 305 -8.15 -11.92 13.08
CA TRP A 305 -6.92 -11.33 12.55
C TRP A 305 -7.09 -9.87 12.17
N SER A 306 -8.22 -9.48 11.56
CA SER A 306 -8.53 -8.07 11.32
C SER A 306 -8.71 -7.29 12.63
N GLY A 307 -9.18 -7.94 13.70
CA GLY A 307 -9.25 -7.34 15.03
C GLY A 307 -7.90 -7.08 15.66
N LYS A 308 -6.96 -8.02 15.57
CA LYS A 308 -5.58 -7.80 16.00
C LYS A 308 -4.92 -6.68 15.22
N ALA A 309 -5.07 -6.70 13.89
CA ALA A 309 -4.53 -5.66 13.02
C ALA A 309 -5.06 -4.26 13.37
N VAL A 310 -6.38 -4.11 13.59
CA VAL A 310 -6.96 -2.83 14.02
C VAL A 310 -6.48 -2.38 15.41
N ALA A 311 -6.31 -3.31 16.34
CA ALA A 311 -5.87 -2.99 17.70
C ALA A 311 -4.42 -2.50 17.75
N GLU A 312 -3.53 -3.14 16.98
CA GLU A 312 -2.09 -2.83 16.97
C GLU A 312 -1.74 -1.73 15.95
N TYR A 313 -2.51 -1.62 14.87
CA TYR A 313 -2.30 -0.66 13.76
C TYR A 313 -3.56 0.19 13.48
N PRO A 314 -4.06 0.97 14.46
CA PRO A 314 -5.37 1.62 14.37
C PRO A 314 -5.47 2.70 13.27
N THR A 315 -4.33 3.23 12.80
CA THR A 315 -4.25 4.20 11.69
C THR A 315 -4.38 3.55 10.31
N TYR A 316 -4.31 2.22 10.21
CA TYR A 316 -4.46 1.49 8.94
C TYR A 316 -5.93 1.15 8.70
N TYR A 317 -6.66 2.11 8.14
CA TYR A 317 -8.10 2.01 7.83
C TYR A 317 -8.46 0.77 6.97
N ASN A 318 -7.54 0.25 6.16
CA ASN A 318 -7.76 -0.91 5.28
C ASN A 318 -8.09 -2.20 6.05
N TYR A 319 -7.69 -2.33 7.32
CA TYR A 319 -8.08 -3.48 8.16
C TYR A 319 -9.53 -3.42 8.67
N TYR A 320 -10.18 -2.26 8.59
CA TYR A 320 -11.54 -2.10 9.08
C TYR A 320 -12.60 -2.67 8.13
N ARG A 321 -12.34 -2.76 6.82
CA ARG A 321 -13.23 -3.45 5.86
C ARG A 321 -13.39 -4.93 6.18
N PRO A 322 -12.32 -5.75 6.19
CA PRO A 322 -12.45 -7.18 6.49
C PRO A 322 -13.04 -7.41 7.88
N ARG A 323 -12.70 -6.56 8.87
CA ARG A 323 -13.32 -6.59 10.20
C ARG A 323 -14.83 -6.36 10.16
N GLY A 324 -15.27 -5.28 9.53
CA GLY A 324 -16.67 -4.93 9.40
C GLY A 324 -17.50 -6.03 8.71
N TYR A 325 -16.99 -6.56 7.60
CA TYR A 325 -17.63 -7.66 6.88
C TYR A 325 -17.73 -8.93 7.72
N ALA A 326 -16.63 -9.35 8.36
CA ALA A 326 -16.63 -10.55 9.20
C ALA A 326 -17.61 -10.43 10.37
N LEU A 327 -17.63 -9.28 11.05
CA LEU A 327 -18.53 -9.04 12.18
C LEU A 327 -20.00 -9.01 11.75
N ALA A 328 -20.30 -8.43 10.57
CA ALA A 328 -21.65 -8.45 10.01
C ALA A 328 -22.12 -9.89 9.73
N LYS A 329 -21.25 -10.73 9.14
CA LYS A 329 -21.53 -12.14 8.86
C LYS A 329 -21.69 -12.98 10.13
N LEU A 330 -21.05 -12.58 11.23
CA LEU A 330 -21.19 -13.20 12.55
C LEU A 330 -22.37 -12.64 13.38
N GLY A 331 -23.16 -11.72 12.83
CA GLY A 331 -24.30 -11.12 13.54
C GLY A 331 -23.93 -10.09 14.61
N LYS A 332 -22.66 -9.64 14.66
CA LYS A 332 -22.18 -8.62 15.61
C LYS A 332 -22.39 -7.21 15.06
N THR A 333 -23.66 -6.83 14.89
CA THR A 333 -24.09 -5.65 14.12
C THR A 333 -23.44 -4.35 14.56
N GLN A 334 -23.42 -4.03 15.85
CA GLN A 334 -22.87 -2.74 16.33
C GLN A 334 -21.37 -2.60 16.09
N GLU A 335 -20.62 -3.68 16.32
CA GLU A 335 -19.18 -3.71 16.09
C GLU A 335 -18.85 -3.64 14.59
N ALA A 336 -19.69 -4.27 13.75
CA ALA A 336 -19.59 -4.18 12.30
C ALA A 336 -19.82 -2.75 11.80
N ILE A 337 -20.87 -2.07 12.30
CA ILE A 337 -21.17 -0.67 11.98
C ILE A 337 -19.99 0.24 12.38
N ALA A 338 -19.44 0.06 13.58
CA ALA A 338 -18.30 0.84 14.04
C ALA A 338 -17.08 0.69 13.12
N ALA A 339 -16.74 -0.55 12.73
CA ALA A 339 -15.62 -0.79 11.82
C ALA A 339 -15.87 -0.22 10.42
N LEU A 340 -17.05 -0.47 9.84
CA LEU A 340 -17.41 0.02 8.50
C LEU A 340 -17.43 1.56 8.44
N ASN A 341 -17.90 2.25 9.48
CA ASN A 341 -17.85 3.72 9.52
C ASN A 341 -16.42 4.26 9.37
N ILE A 342 -15.43 3.60 9.98
CA ILE A 342 -14.02 4.01 9.87
C ILE A 342 -13.50 3.76 8.45
N TYR A 343 -13.73 2.57 7.90
CA TYR A 343 -13.34 2.27 6.53
C TYR A 343 -13.92 3.27 5.53
N ILE A 344 -15.25 3.50 5.56
CA ILE A 344 -15.95 4.42 4.65
C ILE A 344 -15.45 5.86 4.75
N LYS A 345 -15.00 6.29 5.93
CA LYS A 345 -14.45 7.63 6.12
C LYS A 345 -13.18 7.85 5.29
N TYR A 346 -12.36 6.82 5.11
CA TYR A 346 -11.00 6.93 4.56
C TYR A 346 -10.78 6.22 3.22
N SER A 347 -11.73 5.41 2.74
CA SER A 347 -11.52 4.53 1.58
C SER A 347 -12.26 4.96 0.30
N LYS A 348 -12.61 6.24 0.12
CA LYS A 348 -13.51 6.67 -0.98
C LYS A 348 -12.95 6.41 -2.39
N ASP A 349 -11.66 6.18 -2.47
CA ASP A 349 -10.90 5.81 -3.66
C ASP A 349 -10.88 4.31 -3.96
N GLU A 350 -11.30 3.47 -3.02
CA GLU A 350 -11.25 2.01 -3.18
C GLU A 350 -12.46 1.42 -3.91
N VAL A 351 -12.21 0.38 -4.72
CA VAL A 351 -13.23 -0.34 -5.49
C VAL A 351 -14.36 -0.89 -4.61
N HIS A 352 -14.03 -1.31 -3.38
CA HIS A 352 -14.99 -1.89 -2.44
C HIS A 352 -15.76 -0.85 -1.60
N TRP A 353 -15.51 0.45 -1.77
CA TRP A 353 -16.13 1.49 -0.96
C TRP A 353 -17.66 1.49 -1.06
N LYS A 354 -18.21 1.48 -2.27
CA LYS A 354 -19.68 1.49 -2.46
C LYS A 354 -20.34 0.23 -1.90
N ASP A 355 -19.72 -0.93 -2.07
CA ASP A 355 -20.26 -2.21 -1.59
C ASP A 355 -20.28 -2.23 -0.05
N ALA A 356 -19.24 -1.69 0.59
CA ALA A 356 -19.18 -1.53 2.04
C ALA A 356 -20.19 -0.50 2.57
N LEU A 357 -20.46 0.57 1.81
CA LEU A 357 -21.44 1.59 2.17
C LEU A 357 -22.86 0.99 2.16
N LEU A 358 -23.19 0.22 1.12
CA LEU A 358 -24.48 -0.49 1.05
C LEU A 358 -24.66 -1.46 2.23
N LEU A 359 -23.61 -2.19 2.61
CA LEU A 359 -23.64 -3.07 3.79
C LEU A 359 -23.88 -2.25 5.07
N LEU A 360 -23.16 -1.14 5.25
CA LEU A 360 -23.31 -0.26 6.41
C LEU A 360 -24.74 0.29 6.53
N ASP A 361 -25.33 0.75 5.43
CA ASP A 361 -26.68 1.31 5.42
C ASP A 361 -27.73 0.23 5.74
N SER A 362 -27.57 -0.98 5.18
CA SER A 362 -28.41 -2.13 5.50
C SER A 362 -28.37 -2.49 6.99
N LEU A 363 -27.19 -2.52 7.59
CA LEU A 363 -27.02 -2.82 9.02
C LEU A 363 -27.67 -1.74 9.91
N LYS A 364 -27.53 -0.46 9.55
CA LYS A 364 -28.16 0.66 10.28
C LYS A 364 -29.68 0.60 10.20
N ALA A 365 -30.25 0.35 9.02
CA ALA A 365 -31.70 0.22 8.83
C ALA A 365 -32.28 -0.93 9.67
N ASN A 366 -31.59 -2.08 9.70
CA ASN A 366 -32.03 -3.23 10.50
C ASN A 366 -31.97 -2.98 12.01
N THR A 367 -31.06 -2.11 12.48
CA THR A 367 -30.95 -1.77 13.91
C THR A 367 -32.00 -0.73 14.34
N GLN A 368 -32.53 0.08 13.42
CA GLN A 368 -33.60 1.05 13.72
C GLN A 368 -34.99 0.41 13.80
N ASN A 369 -35.15 -0.80 13.23
CA ASN A 369 -36.41 -1.56 13.21
C ASN A 369 -36.49 -2.63 14.32
N GLN A 370 -35.49 -2.70 15.20
CA GLN A 370 -35.43 -3.54 16.41
C GLN A 370 -35.57 -2.65 17.64
#